data_AF-A0A840WGY4-F1
#
_entry.id   AF-A0A840WGY4-F1
#
_cell.length_a   1.000
_cell.length_b   1.000
_cell.length_c   1.000
_cell.angle_alpha   90.00
_cell.angle_beta   90.00
_cell.angle_gamma   90.00
#
_symmetry.space_group_name_H-M   'P 1'
#
loop_
_entity.id
_entity.type
_entity.pdbx_description
1 polymer ?
#
loop_
_entity_poly.entity_id
_entity_poly.type
_entity_poly.pdbx_seq_one_letter_code
_entity_poly.pdbx_strand_id
1 'polypeptide(L)'
;MRASRYSRQGQRITASMLRTLYDTGPGGLIIAQDTTAPFTLTHSRDLDLKCPDQVIIYGHGDLTHELACGENVWTHLADEATEAARPERDLFYSRALGAPLGQLREHMRAHGMDLTHRPVFDRTEEGAFQVEDVYALRDEGDLTIGASCVRGPGDALQVQTRLFDQGRPVNVHPACTVGGQNAANVAEEMSAQVKSYLTRNQA
;
A
#
# COMPACT_ATOMS: atom_id res chain seq x y z
N MET A 1 -29.16 -18.12 -12.26
CA MET A 1 -28.01 -17.75 -11.40
C MET A 1 -28.55 -17.14 -10.12
N ARG A 2 -28.49 -17.86 -9.00
CA ARG A 2 -28.84 -17.31 -7.68
C ARG A 2 -27.61 -16.60 -7.13
N ALA A 3 -27.69 -15.28 -6.94
CA ALA A 3 -26.71 -14.53 -6.18
C ALA A 3 -26.70 -15.07 -4.75
N SER A 4 -25.62 -15.76 -4.37
CA SER A 4 -25.44 -16.23 -3.00
C SER A 4 -25.20 -15.02 -2.11
N ARG A 5 -26.23 -14.60 -1.38
CA ARG A 5 -26.10 -13.72 -0.22
C ARG A 5 -25.47 -14.54 0.90
N TYR A 6 -24.17 -14.81 0.81
CA TYR A 6 -23.39 -15.14 2.00
C TYR A 6 -23.27 -13.85 2.80
N SER A 7 -24.05 -13.74 3.87
CA SER A 7 -23.88 -12.65 4.81
C SER A 7 -22.48 -12.76 5.43
N ARG A 8 -21.57 -11.87 5.06
CA ARG A 8 -20.22 -11.67 5.64
C ARG A 8 -20.30 -11.15 7.09
N GLN A 9 -21.20 -11.67 7.92
CA GLN A 9 -21.43 -11.16 9.28
C GLN A 9 -20.24 -11.38 10.23
N GLY A 10 -19.22 -12.17 9.85
CA GLY A 10 -18.03 -12.43 10.66
C GLY A 10 -16.77 -11.65 10.28
N GLN A 11 -16.77 -10.90 9.17
CA GLN A 11 -15.58 -10.17 8.68
C GLN A 11 -15.93 -8.69 8.52
N ARG A 12 -15.82 -7.92 9.60
CA ARG A 12 -16.03 -6.47 9.57
C ARG A 12 -14.82 -5.78 10.16
N ILE A 13 -14.39 -4.70 9.50
CA ILE A 13 -13.52 -3.73 10.12
C ILE A 13 -14.36 -3.02 11.19
N THR A 14 -13.79 -2.82 12.38
CA THR A 14 -14.50 -2.23 13.52
C THR A 14 -13.91 -0.87 13.87
N ALA A 15 -14.70 -0.01 14.52
CA ALA A 15 -14.22 1.27 15.02
C ALA A 15 -13.03 1.13 15.99
N SER A 16 -12.98 0.06 16.80
CA SER A 16 -11.82 -0.23 17.65
C SER A 16 -10.59 -0.57 16.84
N MET A 17 -10.72 -1.37 15.77
CA MET A 17 -9.59 -1.66 14.87
C MET A 17 -9.08 -0.40 14.19
N LEU A 18 -9.96 0.51 13.74
CA LEU A 18 -9.54 1.78 13.15
C LEU A 18 -8.84 2.69 14.15
N ARG A 19 -9.28 2.74 15.41
CA ARG A 19 -8.57 3.47 16.46
C ARG A 19 -7.20 2.87 16.74
N THR A 20 -7.10 1.55 16.85
CA THR A 20 -5.81 0.88 17.02
C THR A 20 -4.90 1.09 15.78
N LEU A 21 -5.47 1.13 14.58
CA LEU A 21 -4.75 1.47 13.36
C LEU A 21 -4.21 2.89 13.40
N TYR A 22 -5.02 3.85 13.85
CA TYR A 22 -4.60 5.24 14.06
C TYR A 22 -3.45 5.33 15.07
N ASP A 23 -3.59 4.67 16.22
CA ASP A 23 -2.57 4.67 17.28
C ASP A 23 -1.28 3.95 16.85
N THR A 24 -1.37 2.98 15.94
CA THR A 24 -0.19 2.29 15.36
C THR A 24 0.65 3.24 14.52
N GLY A 25 0.02 4.25 13.90
CA GLY A 25 0.70 5.23 13.06
C GLY A 25 1.07 4.72 11.67
N PRO A 26 1.93 5.47 10.94
CA PRO A 26 2.36 5.12 9.59
C PRO A 26 2.94 3.71 9.51
N GLY A 27 2.53 2.97 8.49
CA GLY A 27 2.89 1.56 8.36
C GLY A 27 1.94 0.58 9.05
N GLY A 28 1.00 1.05 9.87
CA GLY A 28 -0.12 0.23 10.36
C GLY A 28 -1.04 -0.19 9.22
N LEU A 29 -1.44 -1.46 9.19
CA LEU A 29 -2.26 -2.05 8.14
C LEU A 29 -3.31 -2.99 8.73
N ILE A 30 -4.48 -3.03 8.09
CA ILE A 30 -5.48 -4.08 8.23
C ILE A 30 -5.34 -5.01 7.02
N ILE A 31 -5.19 -6.30 7.29
CA ILE A 31 -5.03 -7.33 6.28
C ILE A 31 -6.15 -8.36 6.35
N ALA A 32 -6.30 -9.14 5.29
CA ALA A 32 -6.98 -10.42 5.30
C ALA A 32 -6.00 -11.51 4.84
N GLN A 33 -6.13 -12.71 5.43
CA GLN A 33 -5.47 -13.92 4.92
C GLN A 33 -6.55 -14.71 4.20
N ASP A 34 -6.52 -14.78 2.87
CA ASP A 34 -7.61 -15.32 2.05
C ASP A 34 -8.98 -14.63 2.24
N THR A 35 -10.02 -15.14 1.58
CA THR A 35 -11.37 -14.54 1.54
C THR A 35 -12.26 -14.95 2.71
N THR A 36 -11.78 -15.84 3.57
CA THR A 36 -12.52 -16.51 4.65
C THR A 36 -11.96 -16.19 6.04
N ALA A 37 -10.72 -15.73 6.17
CA ALA A 37 -10.18 -15.32 7.46
C ALA A 37 -10.74 -13.97 7.96
N PRO A 38 -10.78 -13.76 9.29
CA PRO A 38 -11.06 -12.44 9.85
C PRO A 38 -9.99 -11.42 9.46
N PHE A 39 -10.39 -10.15 9.41
CA PHE A 39 -9.45 -9.04 9.26
C PHE A 39 -8.55 -8.95 10.50
N THR A 40 -7.25 -8.76 10.28
CA THR A 40 -6.28 -8.61 11.36
C THR A 40 -5.49 -7.32 11.19
N LEU A 41 -5.10 -6.72 12.30
CA LEU A 41 -4.20 -5.57 12.32
C LEU A 41 -2.76 -6.08 12.39
N THR A 42 -1.89 -5.46 11.61
CA THR A 42 -0.46 -5.73 11.57
C THR A 42 0.32 -4.47 11.24
N HIS A 43 1.64 -4.55 11.24
CA HIS A 43 2.48 -3.52 10.66
C HIS A 43 3.04 -4.01 9.31
N SER A 44 3.20 -3.08 8.38
CA SER A 44 3.83 -3.29 7.07
C SER A 44 5.20 -3.98 7.14
N ARG A 45 5.96 -3.81 8.23
CA ARG A 45 7.26 -4.45 8.43
C ARG A 45 7.17 -5.93 8.81
N ASP A 46 6.03 -6.33 9.34
CA ASP A 46 5.73 -7.69 9.80
C ASP A 46 4.93 -8.48 8.75
N LEU A 47 4.57 -7.86 7.62
CA LEU A 47 3.93 -8.58 6.51
C LEU A 47 4.89 -9.62 5.93
N ASP A 48 4.38 -10.84 5.75
CA ASP A 48 5.04 -11.85 4.96
C ASP A 48 4.77 -11.59 3.47
N LEU A 49 5.69 -10.86 2.83
CA LEU A 49 5.59 -10.53 1.40
C LEU A 49 5.71 -11.75 0.49
N LYS A 50 6.04 -12.93 1.03
CA LYS A 50 6.08 -14.20 0.30
C LYS A 50 4.77 -14.96 0.42
N CYS A 51 3.84 -14.52 1.28
CA CYS A 51 2.51 -15.10 1.41
C CYS A 51 1.55 -14.43 0.39
N PRO A 52 1.25 -15.07 -0.75
CA PRO A 52 0.39 -14.48 -1.77
C PRO A 52 -1.08 -14.36 -1.31
N ASP A 53 -1.42 -15.00 -0.20
CA ASP A 53 -2.77 -15.01 0.37
C ASP A 53 -3.01 -13.85 1.34
N GLN A 54 -1.96 -13.11 1.69
CA GLN A 54 -2.03 -11.93 2.53
C GLN A 54 -2.35 -10.70 1.67
N VAL A 55 -3.52 -10.11 1.90
CA VAL A 55 -4.00 -8.92 1.17
C VAL A 55 -4.09 -7.76 2.14
N ILE A 56 -3.53 -6.62 1.75
CA ILE A 56 -3.68 -5.36 2.47
C ILE A 56 -5.04 -4.78 2.09
N ILE A 57 -5.91 -4.62 3.09
CA ILE A 57 -7.29 -4.19 2.90
C ILE A 57 -7.43 -2.69 3.11
N TYR A 58 -6.72 -2.17 4.11
CA TYR A 58 -6.85 -0.80 4.57
C TYR A 58 -5.60 -0.41 5.36
N GLY A 59 -5.10 0.80 5.20
CA GLY A 59 -3.89 1.29 5.86
C GLY A 59 -4.11 2.56 6.67
N HIS A 60 -3.13 2.90 7.52
CA HIS A 60 -3.15 4.15 8.29
C HIS A 60 -3.29 5.39 7.39
N GLY A 61 -2.64 5.40 6.24
CA GLY A 61 -2.76 6.45 5.23
C GLY A 61 -4.19 6.61 4.72
N ASP A 62 -4.92 5.50 4.49
CA ASP A 62 -6.32 5.55 4.05
C ASP A 62 -7.19 6.19 5.14
N LEU A 63 -6.99 5.74 6.39
CA LEU A 63 -7.71 6.26 7.55
C LEU A 63 -7.47 7.77 7.75
N THR A 64 -6.22 8.21 7.71
CA THR A 64 -5.88 9.62 7.91
C THR A 64 -6.40 10.50 6.79
N HIS A 65 -6.38 10.01 5.54
CA HIS A 65 -7.01 10.69 4.43
C HIS A 65 -8.53 10.86 4.63
N GLU A 66 -9.23 9.79 5.01
CA GLU A 66 -10.68 9.81 5.24
C GLU A 66 -11.08 10.69 6.44
N LEU A 67 -10.26 10.69 7.51
CA LEU A 67 -10.44 11.58 8.66
C LEU A 67 -10.24 13.06 8.30
N ALA A 68 -9.32 13.37 7.38
CA ALA A 68 -9.11 14.74 6.93
C ALA A 68 -10.26 15.27 6.05
N CYS A 69 -10.97 14.37 5.35
CA CYS A 69 -12.01 14.73 4.39
C CYS A 69 -13.43 14.83 4.97
N GLY A 70 -13.68 14.51 6.26
CA GLY A 70 -15.06 14.52 6.78
C GLY A 70 -15.22 14.59 8.31
N GLU A 71 -16.45 14.87 8.75
CA GLU A 71 -16.87 14.85 10.17
C GLU A 71 -17.18 13.42 10.65
N ASN A 72 -16.31 12.46 10.32
CA ASN A 72 -16.71 11.07 10.34
C ASN A 72 -16.65 10.44 11.75
N VAL A 73 -17.79 9.88 12.18
CA VAL A 73 -17.86 9.02 13.36
C VAL A 73 -17.17 7.70 13.02
N TRP A 74 -16.22 7.26 13.86
CA TRP A 74 -15.44 6.02 13.67
C TRP A 74 -16.23 4.78 13.21
N THR A 75 -17.48 4.64 13.63
CA THR A 75 -18.36 3.53 13.21
C THR A 75 -18.71 3.61 11.72
N HIS A 76 -18.94 4.82 11.20
CA HIS A 76 -19.23 5.03 9.78
C HIS A 76 -18.02 4.67 8.91
N LEU A 77 -16.82 5.14 9.28
CA LEU A 77 -15.57 4.78 8.58
C LEU A 77 -15.34 3.26 8.58
N ALA A 78 -15.63 2.60 9.70
CA ALA A 78 -15.48 1.16 9.79
C ALA A 78 -16.42 0.40 8.83
N ASP A 79 -17.63 0.90 8.64
CA ASP A 79 -18.58 0.36 7.67
C ASP A 79 -18.13 0.64 6.23
N GLU A 80 -17.69 1.86 5.92
CA GLU A 80 -17.17 2.22 4.60
C GLU A 80 -15.92 1.41 4.23
N ALA A 81 -14.96 1.29 5.15
CA ALA A 81 -13.77 0.47 4.97
C ALA A 81 -14.12 -1.01 4.75
N THR A 82 -15.14 -1.53 5.46
CA THR A 82 -15.63 -2.91 5.28
C THR A 82 -16.26 -3.11 3.90
N GLU A 83 -17.06 -2.16 3.41
CA GLU A 83 -17.69 -2.25 2.09
C GLU A 83 -16.68 -2.05 0.95
N ALA A 84 -15.66 -1.22 1.17
CA ALA A 84 -14.55 -1.00 0.25
C ALA A 84 -13.59 -2.20 0.20
N ALA A 85 -13.61 -3.07 1.21
CA ALA A 85 -12.81 -4.29 1.28
C ALA A 85 -13.36 -5.37 0.33
N ARG A 86 -12.70 -5.52 -0.82
CA ARG A 86 -12.98 -6.60 -1.79
C ARG A 86 -11.76 -7.49 -1.95
N PRO A 87 -11.46 -8.36 -0.96
CA PRO A 87 -10.22 -9.12 -0.92
C PRO A 87 -10.06 -10.03 -2.16
N GLU A 88 -11.16 -10.49 -2.78
CA GLU A 88 -11.08 -11.38 -3.94
C GLU A 88 -10.36 -10.76 -5.13
N ARG A 89 -10.66 -9.49 -5.41
CA ARG A 89 -10.04 -8.76 -6.53
C ARG A 89 -8.58 -8.51 -6.22
N ASP A 90 -8.31 -7.94 -5.05
CA ASP A 90 -6.96 -7.53 -4.67
C ASP A 90 -6.03 -8.74 -4.50
N LEU A 91 -6.56 -9.88 -4.05
CA LEU A 91 -5.87 -11.18 -4.04
C LEU A 91 -5.48 -11.64 -5.45
N PHE A 92 -6.39 -11.52 -6.41
CA PHE A 92 -6.10 -11.85 -7.81
C PHE A 92 -4.99 -10.96 -8.38
N TYR A 93 -5.06 -9.65 -8.17
CA TYR A 93 -4.04 -8.72 -8.67
C TYR A 93 -2.69 -8.87 -7.97
N SER A 94 -2.69 -9.07 -6.65
CA SER A 94 -1.49 -9.36 -5.87
C SER A 94 -0.75 -10.58 -6.43
N ARG A 95 -1.48 -11.68 -6.67
CA ARG A 95 -0.93 -12.88 -7.33
C ARG A 95 -0.47 -12.61 -8.76
N ALA A 96 -1.19 -11.76 -9.50
CA ALA A 96 -0.87 -11.44 -10.89
C ALA A 96 0.38 -10.57 -11.06
N LEU A 97 0.72 -9.73 -10.08
CA LEU A 97 1.92 -8.89 -10.11
C LEU A 97 3.15 -9.62 -9.56
N GLY A 98 2.95 -10.65 -8.75
CA GLY A 98 3.93 -11.69 -8.48
C GLY A 98 5.17 -11.23 -7.68
N ALA A 99 6.25 -12.00 -7.79
CA ALA A 99 7.47 -11.83 -7.01
C ALA A 99 8.17 -10.45 -7.16
N PRO A 100 8.22 -9.79 -8.34
CA PRO A 100 8.89 -8.50 -8.48
C PRO A 100 8.32 -7.40 -7.59
N LEU A 101 6.99 -7.34 -7.43
CA LEU A 101 6.35 -6.39 -6.53
C LEU A 101 6.68 -6.68 -5.06
N GLY A 102 6.69 -7.96 -4.68
CA GLY A 102 7.11 -8.39 -3.35
C GLY A 102 8.55 -7.98 -3.03
N GLN A 103 9.47 -8.17 -3.97
CA GLN A 103 10.87 -7.75 -3.84
C GLN A 103 11.01 -6.22 -3.69
N LEU A 104 10.29 -5.44 -4.51
CA LEU A 104 10.28 -3.99 -4.37
C LEU A 104 9.83 -3.56 -2.97
N ARG A 105 8.72 -4.11 -2.49
CA ARG A 105 8.20 -3.83 -1.13
C ARG A 105 9.20 -4.23 -0.04
N GLU A 106 9.91 -5.35 -0.20
CA GLU A 106 10.95 -5.80 0.72
C GLU A 106 12.13 -4.82 0.78
N HIS A 107 12.61 -4.37 -0.38
CA HIS A 107 13.67 -3.38 -0.45
C HIS A 107 13.24 -2.02 0.09
N MET A 108 12.05 -1.53 -0.26
CA MET A 108 11.50 -0.29 0.29
C MET A 108 11.45 -0.34 1.83
N ARG A 109 10.94 -1.45 2.40
CA ARG A 109 10.92 -1.70 3.85
C ARG A 109 12.32 -1.68 4.47
N ALA A 110 13.30 -2.31 3.82
CA ALA A 110 14.69 -2.34 4.28
C ALA A 110 15.31 -0.94 4.38
N HIS A 111 14.85 0.00 3.54
CA HIS A 111 15.26 1.41 3.58
C HIS A 111 14.36 2.30 4.44
N GLY A 112 13.52 1.72 5.32
CA GLY A 112 12.68 2.47 6.25
C GLY A 112 11.44 3.09 5.60
N MET A 113 11.04 2.62 4.41
CA MET A 113 9.84 3.06 3.71
C MET A 113 8.75 2.01 3.92
N ASP A 114 7.80 2.32 4.80
CA ASP A 114 6.78 1.40 5.28
C ASP A 114 5.47 1.63 4.49
N LEU A 115 4.92 0.59 3.85
CA LEU A 115 3.60 0.68 3.17
C LEU A 115 2.55 1.21 4.14
N THR A 116 1.85 2.29 3.76
CA THR A 116 0.93 2.98 4.68
C THR A 116 -0.51 3.05 4.15
N HIS A 117 -0.72 2.82 2.85
CA HIS A 117 -2.06 2.69 2.24
C HIS A 117 -2.30 1.27 1.76
N ARG A 118 -3.56 0.93 1.53
CA ARG A 118 -3.90 -0.23 0.69
C ARG A 118 -3.38 0.00 -0.74
N PRO A 119 -2.79 -1.02 -1.39
CA PRO A 119 -2.41 -0.93 -2.78
C PRO A 119 -3.65 -0.68 -3.66
N VAL A 120 -3.54 0.22 -4.63
CA VAL A 120 -4.58 0.44 -5.63
C VAL A 120 -4.25 -0.38 -6.86
N PHE A 121 -5.08 -1.38 -7.15
CA PHE A 121 -4.90 -2.24 -8.32
C PHE A 121 -5.79 -1.81 -9.48
N ASP A 122 -5.20 -1.66 -10.66
CA ASP A 122 -5.91 -1.28 -11.87
C ASP A 122 -5.28 -1.90 -13.13
N ARG A 123 -5.75 -1.48 -14.30
CA ARG A 123 -5.13 -1.75 -15.59
C ARG A 123 -4.81 -0.44 -16.30
N THR A 124 -3.70 -0.43 -17.04
CA THR A 124 -3.40 0.66 -17.97
C THR A 124 -4.41 0.68 -19.14
N GLU A 125 -4.41 1.74 -19.94
CA GLU A 125 -5.25 1.83 -21.15
C GLU A 125 -4.97 0.69 -22.13
N GLU A 126 -3.72 0.21 -22.20
CA GLU A 126 -3.28 -0.94 -22.99
C GLU A 126 -3.60 -2.30 -22.35
N GLY A 127 -4.22 -2.29 -21.16
CA GLY A 127 -4.70 -3.47 -20.45
C GLY A 127 -3.65 -4.16 -19.56
N ALA A 128 -2.47 -3.58 -19.39
CA ALA A 128 -1.41 -4.10 -18.52
C ALA A 128 -1.80 -3.95 -17.04
N PHE A 129 -1.39 -4.89 -16.19
CA PHE A 129 -1.66 -4.80 -14.75
C PHE A 129 -0.84 -3.67 -14.11
N GLN A 130 -1.51 -2.82 -13.33
CA GLN A 130 -0.90 -1.73 -12.57
C GLN A 130 -1.22 -1.88 -11.08
N VAL A 131 -0.26 -1.51 -10.24
CA VAL A 131 -0.48 -1.26 -8.82
C VAL A 131 0.14 0.07 -8.41
N GLU A 132 -0.56 0.80 -7.55
CA GLU A 132 -0.03 1.97 -6.87
C GLU A 132 0.14 1.66 -5.39
N ASP A 133 1.38 1.72 -4.95
CA ASP A 133 1.75 1.61 -3.54
C ASP A 133 2.08 3.01 -3.00
N VAL A 134 1.79 3.24 -1.72
CA VAL A 134 2.21 4.45 -1.01
C VAL A 134 2.93 4.05 0.27
N TYR A 135 4.13 4.57 0.43
CA TYR A 135 5.03 4.31 1.55
C TYR A 135 5.18 5.58 2.39
N ALA A 136 5.19 5.46 3.71
CA ALA A 136 5.63 6.52 4.62
C ALA A 136 7.08 6.28 5.05
N LEU A 137 7.85 7.34 5.21
CA LEU A 137 9.18 7.23 5.80
C LEU A 137 9.04 7.04 7.32
N ARG A 138 9.67 6.01 7.87
CA ARG A 138 9.52 5.60 9.27
C ARG A 138 9.86 6.70 10.27
N ASP A 139 10.92 7.45 9.99
CA ASP A 139 11.43 8.49 10.90
C ASP A 139 10.86 9.88 10.57
N GLU A 140 10.15 10.03 9.44
CA GLU A 140 9.57 11.29 8.97
C GLU A 140 8.18 11.00 8.38
N GLY A 141 7.21 10.72 9.26
CA GLY A 141 5.89 10.18 8.89
C GLY A 141 5.07 11.07 7.94
N ASP A 142 5.42 12.35 7.81
CA ASP A 142 4.80 13.32 6.90
C ASP A 142 5.34 13.24 5.46
N LEU A 143 6.48 12.55 5.26
CA LEU A 143 7.04 12.26 3.96
C LEU A 143 6.52 10.93 3.44
N THR A 144 5.93 10.96 2.25
CA THR A 144 5.41 9.76 1.59
C THR A 144 5.98 9.60 0.19
N ILE A 145 6.04 8.34 -0.26
CA ILE A 145 6.49 7.97 -1.59
C ILE A 145 5.38 7.19 -2.26
N GLY A 146 4.85 7.72 -3.35
CA GLY A 146 4.00 6.96 -4.26
C GLY A 146 4.85 6.18 -5.25
N ALA A 147 4.52 4.92 -5.47
CA ALA A 147 5.15 4.05 -6.47
C ALA A 147 4.06 3.45 -7.38
N SER A 148 4.00 3.90 -8.63
CA SER A 148 3.17 3.29 -9.67
C SER A 148 3.99 2.22 -10.38
N CYS A 149 3.48 0.99 -10.36
CA CYS A 149 4.17 -0.19 -10.84
C CYS A 149 3.32 -0.87 -11.91
N VAL A 150 3.83 -0.94 -13.14
CA VAL A 150 3.14 -1.55 -14.29
C VAL A 150 3.87 -2.82 -14.71
N ARG A 151 3.15 -3.93 -14.88
CA ARG A 151 3.72 -5.17 -15.41
C ARG A 151 4.00 -5.01 -16.91
N GLY A 152 5.28 -4.99 -17.26
CA GLY A 152 5.77 -4.95 -18.63
C GLY A 152 5.96 -6.35 -19.24
N PRO A 153 6.47 -6.40 -20.48
CA PRO A 153 6.78 -7.65 -21.17
C PRO A 153 7.79 -8.51 -20.40
N GLY A 154 7.58 -9.83 -20.38
CA GLY A 154 8.50 -10.77 -19.73
C GLY A 154 8.55 -10.66 -18.20
N ASP A 155 7.46 -10.19 -17.59
CA ASP A 155 7.28 -10.05 -16.12
C ASP A 155 8.20 -9.02 -15.46
N ALA A 156 8.81 -8.14 -16.26
CA ALA A 156 9.45 -6.94 -15.74
C ALA A 156 8.40 -5.99 -15.13
N LEU A 157 8.77 -5.27 -14.08
CA LEU A 157 7.94 -4.26 -13.45
C LEU A 157 8.49 -2.88 -13.84
N GLN A 158 7.72 -2.05 -14.53
CA GLN A 158 8.07 -0.65 -14.71
C GLN A 158 7.62 0.13 -13.47
N VAL A 159 8.53 0.85 -12.83
CA VAL A 159 8.26 1.56 -11.58
C VAL A 159 8.51 3.04 -11.77
N GLN A 160 7.49 3.84 -11.50
CA GLN A 160 7.57 5.29 -11.40
C GLN A 160 7.35 5.70 -9.95
N THR A 161 8.26 6.50 -9.40
CA THR A 161 8.16 6.97 -8.02
C THR A 161 7.98 8.48 -7.93
N ARG A 162 7.30 8.92 -6.88
CA ARG A 162 7.05 10.32 -6.57
C ARG A 162 7.17 10.56 -5.07
N LEU A 163 7.96 11.55 -4.68
CA LEU A 163 8.10 11.98 -3.30
C LEU A 163 7.07 13.08 -3.00
N PHE A 164 6.43 12.97 -1.86
CA PHE A 164 5.49 13.93 -1.33
C PHE A 164 5.90 14.37 0.07
N ASP A 165 5.67 15.65 0.36
CA ASP A 165 5.83 16.25 1.68
C ASP A 165 4.47 16.84 2.10
N GLN A 166 3.89 16.30 3.17
CA GLN A 166 2.55 16.67 3.64
C GLN A 166 1.50 16.62 2.51
N GLY A 167 1.57 15.57 1.69
CA GLY A 167 0.69 15.35 0.54
C GLY A 167 0.98 16.22 -0.68
N ARG A 168 1.97 17.12 -0.64
CA ARG A 168 2.36 17.96 -1.78
C ARG A 168 3.48 17.29 -2.57
N PRO A 169 3.36 17.19 -3.91
CA PRO A 169 4.41 16.57 -4.71
C PRO A 169 5.66 17.44 -4.68
N VAL A 170 6.78 16.84 -4.30
CA VAL A 170 8.10 17.49 -4.23
C VAL A 170 8.92 17.17 -5.47
N ASN A 171 8.94 15.88 -5.85
CA ASN A 171 9.72 15.43 -6.99
C ASN A 171 9.06 14.22 -7.66
N VAL A 172 9.17 14.14 -8.98
CA VAL A 172 8.72 13.01 -9.79
C VAL A 172 9.92 12.39 -10.46
N HIS A 173 10.13 11.10 -10.26
CA HIS A 173 11.21 10.39 -10.91
C HIS A 173 10.72 9.73 -12.19
N PRO A 174 11.56 9.69 -13.24
CA PRO A 174 11.20 9.02 -14.48
C PRO A 174 10.99 7.53 -14.21
N ALA A 175 10.09 6.92 -14.97
CA ALA A 175 9.84 5.49 -14.88
C ALA A 175 11.14 4.71 -15.17
N CYS A 176 11.44 3.74 -14.33
CA CYS A 176 12.56 2.83 -14.50
C CYS A 176 12.03 1.40 -14.68
N THR A 177 12.68 0.60 -15.53
CA THR A 177 12.31 -0.81 -15.68
C THR A 177 13.04 -1.65 -14.65
N VAL A 178 12.28 -2.24 -13.74
CA VAL A 178 12.72 -3.20 -12.75
C VAL A 178 12.53 -4.61 -13.31
N GLY A 179 13.61 -5.21 -13.83
CA GLY A 179 13.69 -6.67 -13.87
C GLY A 179 13.87 -7.23 -12.45
N GLY A 180 13.63 -8.52 -12.21
CA GLY A 180 13.75 -9.15 -10.88
C GLY A 180 15.12 -9.06 -10.17
N GLN A 181 16.10 -8.34 -10.73
CA GLN A 181 17.39 -8.01 -10.12
C GLN A 181 17.57 -6.52 -9.77
N ASN A 182 16.66 -5.61 -10.18
CA ASN A 182 16.83 -4.15 -10.04
C ASN A 182 15.89 -3.49 -9.01
N ALA A 183 15.11 -4.26 -8.25
CA ALA A 183 14.19 -3.71 -7.24
C ALA A 183 14.95 -2.98 -6.12
N ALA A 184 16.14 -3.49 -5.78
CA ALA A 184 17.06 -2.87 -4.83
C ALA A 184 17.47 -1.45 -5.28
N ASN A 185 17.87 -1.28 -6.55
CA ASN A 185 18.34 0.00 -7.07
C ASN A 185 17.26 1.09 -6.95
N VAL A 186 15.99 0.76 -7.19
CA VAL A 186 14.89 1.72 -7.01
C VAL A 186 14.79 2.17 -5.57
N ALA A 187 14.82 1.24 -4.61
CA ALA A 187 14.74 1.59 -3.20
C ALA A 187 15.97 2.39 -2.72
N GLU A 188 17.17 2.06 -3.21
CA GLU A 188 18.41 2.81 -2.94
C GLU A 188 18.34 4.24 -3.49
N GLU A 189 17.92 4.40 -4.75
CA GLU A 189 17.74 5.71 -5.38
C GLU A 189 16.71 6.55 -4.62
N MET A 190 15.58 5.96 -4.23
CA MET A 190 14.58 6.65 -3.41
C MET A 190 15.14 7.07 -2.06
N SER A 191 15.87 6.19 -1.38
CA SER A 191 16.49 6.52 -0.09
C SER A 191 17.49 7.67 -0.24
N ALA A 192 18.31 7.68 -1.28
CA ALA A 192 19.26 8.75 -1.55
C ALA A 192 18.56 10.09 -1.82
N GLN A 193 17.43 10.07 -2.52
CA GLN A 193 16.65 11.27 -2.81
C GLN A 193 16.00 11.85 -1.56
N VAL A 194 15.39 11.01 -0.73
CA VAL A 194 14.82 11.42 0.56
C VAL A 194 15.91 12.09 1.40
N LYS A 195 17.09 11.48 1.51
CA LYS A 195 18.23 12.10 2.22
C LYS A 195 18.63 13.43 1.62
N SER A 196 18.71 13.53 0.29
CA SER A 196 19.06 14.78 -0.41
C SER A 196 18.03 15.88 -0.16
N TYR A 197 16.74 15.53 -0.15
CA TYR A 197 15.65 16.44 0.12
C TYR A 197 15.67 16.95 1.57
N LEU A 198 15.80 16.03 2.55
CA LEU A 198 15.89 16.39 3.97
C LEU A 198 17.09 17.32 4.23
N THR A 199 18.25 17.00 3.67
CA THR A 199 19.47 17.83 3.80
C THR A 199 19.27 19.26 3.31
N ARG A 200 18.45 19.48 2.26
CA ARG A 200 18.20 20.81 1.70
C ARG A 200 17.18 21.63 2.48
N ASN A 201 16.25 20.99 3.18
CA ASN A 201 15.10 21.66 3.80
C ASN A 201 15.17 21.68 5.34
N GLN A 202 16.08 20.92 5.95
CA GLN A 202 16.39 20.98 7.38
C GLN A 202 17.62 21.85 7.71
N ALA A 203 18.25 22.46 6.69
CA ALA A 203 19.36 23.43 6.82
C ALA A 203 18.84 24.87 6.80
#